data_AF-A0A1C5NDI0-F1
#
_entry.id   AF-A0A1C5NDI0-F1
#
_cell.length_a   1.000
_cell.length_b   1.000
_cell.length_c   1.000
_cell.angle_alpha   90.00
_cell.angle_beta   90.00
_cell.angle_gamma   90.00
#
_symmetry.space_group_name_H-M   'P 1'
#
loop_
_entity.id
_entity.type
_entity.pdbx_description
1 polymer ?
#
loop_
_entity_poly.entity_id
_entity_poly.type
_entity_poly.pdbx_seq_one_letter_code
_entity_poly.pdbx_strand_id
1 'polypeptide(L)'
;MAHKDSSGVFEIADADYTKVDKAEEAAKALNKDNYVDFTAVEKALEAIDRTKNLTQQSDVDKMAKDINDAVEALVYKSADYTELDKAEKAAKALNKDDYEDFSEVEKALAAIDRTKNITEQADVDAMVKAINDAVANLVKKAPASSQPDSVSSSDASSDTSSSASDSSSSDSSSSDSKATDSKSDSSSKAASNASNTNPSTGVAGGAFALALLSGAAVVMAKKKK
;
A
#
# COMPACT_ATOMS: atom_id res chain seq x y z
N MET A 1 17.25 52.80 1.41
CA MET A 1 17.32 54.23 1.77
C MET A 1 17.18 54.28 3.29
N ALA A 2 18.22 54.65 4.04
CA ALA A 2 18.10 54.77 5.50
C ALA A 2 17.30 56.03 5.83
N HIS A 3 16.28 55.90 6.69
CA HIS A 3 15.57 57.05 7.25
C HIS A 3 16.45 57.66 8.35
N LYS A 4 16.61 58.99 8.32
CA LYS A 4 17.49 59.72 9.24
C LYS A 4 16.66 60.47 10.25
N ASP A 5 16.42 59.81 11.36
CA ASP A 5 15.84 60.33 12.57
C ASP A 5 16.82 61.35 13.16
N SER A 6 16.32 62.48 13.64
CA SER A 6 17.11 63.61 14.15
C SER A 6 17.90 63.31 15.45
N SER A 7 18.12 62.04 15.81
CA SER A 7 18.84 61.55 16.99
C SER A 7 20.18 60.85 16.67
N GLY A 8 20.53 60.65 15.40
CA GLY A 8 21.80 60.02 15.01
C GLY A 8 21.85 58.50 15.20
N VAL A 9 20.73 57.86 15.53
CA VAL A 9 20.58 56.41 15.58
C VAL A 9 20.09 55.92 14.22
N PHE A 10 20.85 55.05 13.55
CA PHE A 10 20.37 54.37 12.35
C PHE A 10 19.49 53.19 12.78
N GLU A 11 18.17 53.30 12.61
CA GLU A 11 17.32 52.11 12.65
C GLU A 11 17.62 51.24 11.42
N ILE A 12 18.05 50.00 11.67
CA ILE A 12 18.26 49.02 10.60
C ILE A 12 16.93 48.29 10.41
N ALA A 13 16.38 48.36 9.20
CA ALA A 13 15.15 47.64 8.86
C ALA A 13 15.33 46.13 8.98
N ASP A 14 14.26 45.41 9.28
CA ASP A 14 14.23 43.95 9.29
C ASP A 14 14.51 43.37 7.89
N ALA A 15 14.98 42.13 7.83
CA ALA A 15 15.09 41.39 6.58
C ALA A 15 13.71 40.96 6.04
N ASP A 16 13.63 40.70 4.74
CA ASP A 16 12.43 40.14 4.10
C ASP A 16 12.42 38.61 4.24
N TYR A 17 11.48 38.09 5.03
CA TYR A 17 11.29 36.66 5.28
C TYR A 17 10.22 36.00 4.41
N THR A 18 9.64 36.70 3.43
CA THR A 18 8.53 36.19 2.62
C THR A 18 8.84 34.82 1.99
N LYS A 19 10.09 34.57 1.57
CA LYS A 19 10.51 33.27 1.03
C LYS A 19 10.64 32.19 2.10
N VAL A 20 11.14 32.55 3.27
CA VAL A 20 11.25 31.63 4.42
C VAL A 20 9.86 31.20 4.84
N ASP A 21 8.91 32.14 4.97
CA ASP A 21 7.53 31.86 5.36
C ASP A 21 6.85 30.88 4.39
N LYS A 22 7.01 31.10 3.08
CA LYS A 22 6.48 30.19 2.06
C LYS A 22 7.11 28.80 2.12
N ALA A 23 8.43 28.73 2.29
CA ALA A 23 9.13 27.45 2.40
C ALA A 23 8.75 26.70 3.68
N GLU A 24 8.62 27.41 4.79
CA GLU A 24 8.18 26.89 6.08
C GLU A 24 6.73 26.37 6.03
N GLU A 25 5.82 27.11 5.41
CA GLU A 25 4.43 26.68 5.18
C GLU A 25 4.37 25.41 4.33
N ALA A 26 5.08 25.41 3.20
CA ALA A 26 5.14 24.25 2.30
C ALA A 26 5.69 23.01 3.02
N ALA A 27 6.78 23.15 3.77
CA ALA A 27 7.38 22.06 4.53
C ALA A 27 6.43 21.51 5.61
N LYS A 28 5.70 22.39 6.32
CA LYS A 28 4.75 21.99 7.37
C LYS A 28 3.47 21.37 6.82
N ALA A 29 3.11 21.64 5.57
CA ALA A 29 1.95 21.03 4.92
C ALA A 29 2.20 19.57 4.50
N LEU A 30 3.47 19.12 4.48
CA LEU A 30 3.81 17.74 4.11
C LEU A 30 3.39 16.76 5.18
N ASN A 31 2.84 15.61 4.75
CA ASN A 31 2.65 14.48 5.63
C ASN A 31 3.98 13.75 5.84
N LYS A 32 4.60 13.97 7.00
CA LYS A 32 5.91 13.38 7.38
C LYS A 32 5.92 11.86 7.30
N ASP A 33 4.80 11.21 7.59
CA ASP A 33 4.71 9.74 7.62
C ASP A 33 4.90 9.11 6.24
N ASN A 34 4.74 9.88 5.16
CA ASN A 34 4.94 9.42 3.79
C ASN A 34 6.41 9.30 3.39
N TYR A 35 7.35 9.87 4.17
CA TYR A 35 8.76 9.98 3.79
C TYR A 35 9.65 9.10 4.66
N VAL A 36 10.73 8.57 4.07
CA VAL A 36 11.69 7.69 4.75
C VAL A 36 12.38 8.41 5.91
N ASP A 37 12.78 9.67 5.70
CA ASP A 37 13.46 10.51 6.67
C ASP A 37 13.03 11.97 6.45
N PHE A 38 12.66 12.65 7.54
CA PHE A 38 12.25 14.06 7.54
C PHE A 38 13.20 14.96 8.36
N THR A 39 14.27 14.39 8.91
CA THR A 39 15.15 15.05 9.88
C THR A 39 15.89 16.25 9.30
N ALA A 40 16.26 16.23 8.02
CA ALA A 40 16.91 17.36 7.35
C ALA A 40 15.99 18.59 7.27
N VAL A 41 14.70 18.36 6.98
CA VAL A 41 13.69 19.43 6.93
C VAL A 41 13.47 20.00 8.33
N GLU A 42 13.38 19.15 9.35
CA GLU A 42 13.24 19.60 10.74
C GLU A 42 14.43 20.47 11.18
N LYS A 43 15.66 20.04 10.89
CA LYS A 43 16.86 20.83 11.16
C LYS A 43 16.86 22.17 10.44
N ALA A 44 16.42 22.23 9.18
CA ALA A 44 16.33 23.47 8.43
C ALA A 44 15.27 24.42 9.02
N LEU A 45 14.13 23.89 9.46
CA LEU A 45 13.08 24.67 10.14
C LEU A 45 13.53 25.18 11.51
N GLU A 46 14.24 24.37 12.29
CA GLU A 46 14.81 24.77 13.58
C GLU A 46 15.92 25.84 13.45
N ALA A 47 16.61 25.88 12.30
CA ALA A 47 17.67 26.84 12.02
C ALA A 47 17.16 28.24 11.61
N ILE A 48 15.85 28.44 11.48
CA ILE A 48 15.27 29.74 11.13
C ILE A 48 15.54 30.74 12.27
N ASP A 49 16.36 31.74 11.98
CA ASP A 49 16.65 32.84 12.89
C ASP A 49 15.89 34.09 12.43
N ARG A 50 14.87 34.48 13.19
CA ARG A 50 14.02 35.65 12.90
C ARG A 50 14.61 37.00 13.35
N THR A 51 15.85 37.02 13.83
CA THR A 51 16.52 38.24 14.31
C THR A 51 17.35 38.96 13.24
N LYS A 52 17.44 38.40 12.02
CA LYS A 52 18.21 39.02 10.93
C LYS A 52 17.56 40.31 10.46
N ASN A 53 18.42 41.28 10.20
CA ASN A 53 18.06 42.57 9.62
C ASN A 53 18.49 42.66 8.14
N LEU A 54 18.15 43.75 7.46
CA LEU A 54 18.37 43.96 6.04
C LEU A 54 19.83 43.75 5.57
N THR A 55 20.82 43.99 6.44
CA THR A 55 22.24 43.77 6.10
C THR A 55 22.62 42.30 6.04
N GLN A 56 21.78 41.42 6.59
CA GLN A 56 21.93 39.97 6.67
C GLN A 56 20.93 39.24 5.78
N GLN A 57 20.36 39.91 4.77
CA GLN A 57 19.38 39.30 3.87
C GLN A 57 19.89 38.02 3.19
N SER A 58 21.20 37.91 2.94
CA SER A 58 21.81 36.69 2.39
C SER A 58 21.65 35.48 3.32
N ASP A 59 21.68 35.70 4.65
CA ASP A 59 21.47 34.63 5.62
C ASP A 59 20.01 34.17 5.58
N VAL A 60 19.06 35.09 5.44
CA VAL A 60 17.62 34.78 5.32
C VAL A 60 17.31 34.06 4.00
N ASP A 61 17.90 34.51 2.89
CA ASP A 61 17.80 33.82 1.60
C ASP A 61 18.39 32.40 1.68
N LYS A 62 19.48 32.22 2.43
CA LYS A 62 20.06 30.89 2.68
C LYS A 62 19.12 30.00 3.47
N MET A 63 18.46 30.50 4.53
CA MET A 63 17.47 29.70 5.29
C MET A 63 16.34 29.18 4.39
N ALA A 64 15.79 30.05 3.54
CA ALA A 64 14.75 29.64 2.59
C ALA A 64 15.26 28.57 1.62
N LYS A 65 16.50 28.72 1.13
CA LYS A 65 17.13 27.73 0.26
C LYS A 65 17.34 26.40 0.98
N ASP A 66 17.85 26.41 2.21
CA ASP A 66 18.12 25.20 2.99
C ASP A 66 16.83 24.40 3.24
N ILE A 67 15.69 25.07 3.52
CA ILE A 67 14.38 24.41 3.67
C ILE A 67 13.96 23.78 2.34
N ASN A 68 14.03 24.51 1.22
CA ASN A 68 13.63 23.99 -0.09
C ASN A 68 14.50 22.81 -0.53
N ASP A 69 15.84 22.91 -0.39
CA ASP A 69 16.76 21.83 -0.70
C ASP A 69 16.46 20.57 0.13
N ALA A 70 16.17 20.75 1.43
CA ALA A 70 15.82 19.63 2.31
C ALA A 70 14.49 18.98 1.92
N VAL A 71 13.49 19.76 1.50
CA VAL A 71 12.20 19.26 1.01
C VAL A 71 12.36 18.54 -0.33
N GLU A 72 13.13 19.09 -1.27
CA GLU A 72 13.41 18.47 -2.58
C GLU A 72 14.19 17.15 -2.45
N ALA A 73 15.00 17.01 -1.40
CA ALA A 73 15.76 15.80 -1.11
C ALA A 73 14.94 14.70 -0.43
N LEU A 74 13.68 14.96 -0.06
CA LEU A 74 12.84 13.96 0.60
C LEU A 74 12.56 12.76 -0.32
N VAL A 75 12.57 11.57 0.28
CA VAL A 75 12.30 10.31 -0.42
C VAL A 75 11.04 9.68 0.15
N TYR A 76 10.06 9.40 -0.70
CA TYR A 76 8.84 8.70 -0.30
C TYR A 76 9.14 7.27 0.17
N LYS A 77 8.38 6.80 1.16
CA LYS A 77 8.33 5.39 1.50
C LYS A 77 7.69 4.59 0.36
N SER A 78 8.11 3.34 0.21
CA SER A 78 7.46 2.38 -0.68
C SER A 78 5.99 2.17 -0.28
N ALA A 79 5.16 1.82 -1.26
CA ALA A 79 3.83 1.29 -1.00
C ALA A 79 3.90 -0.03 -0.20
N ASP A 80 2.79 -0.42 0.42
CA ASP A 80 2.64 -1.74 1.01
C ASP A 80 2.34 -2.78 -0.07
N TYR A 81 3.31 -3.66 -0.30
CA TYR A 81 3.26 -4.72 -1.29
C TYR A 81 2.86 -6.09 -0.71
N THR A 82 2.54 -6.16 0.58
CA THR A 82 2.31 -7.44 1.28
C THR A 82 1.22 -8.29 0.62
N GLU A 83 0.10 -7.69 0.24
CA GLU A 83 -0.98 -8.41 -0.44
C GLU A 83 -0.64 -8.73 -1.90
N LEU A 84 0.15 -7.88 -2.57
CA LEU A 84 0.62 -8.16 -3.93
C LEU A 84 1.55 -9.37 -3.95
N ASP A 85 2.46 -9.47 -2.99
CA ASP A 85 3.35 -10.62 -2.85
C ASP A 85 2.57 -11.93 -2.63
N LYS A 86 1.50 -11.88 -1.82
CA LYS A 86 0.63 -13.04 -1.60
C LYS A 86 -0.11 -13.44 -2.88
N ALA A 87 -0.73 -12.49 -3.58
CA ALA A 87 -1.46 -12.74 -4.81
C ALA A 87 -0.54 -13.26 -5.92
N GLU A 88 0.62 -12.63 -6.12
CA GLU A 88 1.64 -13.05 -7.08
C GLU A 88 2.12 -14.48 -6.79
N LYS A 89 2.43 -14.79 -5.53
CA LYS A 89 2.86 -16.12 -5.12
C LYS A 89 1.76 -17.16 -5.36
N ALA A 90 0.51 -16.85 -5.01
CA ALA A 90 -0.61 -17.75 -5.22
C ALA A 90 -0.84 -18.04 -6.71
N ALA A 91 -0.81 -17.00 -7.55
CA ALA A 91 -0.95 -17.14 -9.00
C ALA A 91 0.19 -17.98 -9.62
N LYS A 92 1.44 -17.75 -9.20
CA LYS A 92 2.62 -18.51 -9.66
C LYS A 92 2.65 -19.97 -9.20
N ALA A 93 1.91 -20.32 -8.15
CA ALA A 93 1.82 -21.68 -7.64
C ALA A 93 0.83 -22.56 -8.44
N LEU A 94 0.00 -21.97 -9.30
CA LEU A 94 -0.95 -22.72 -10.12
C LEU A 94 -0.24 -23.49 -11.23
N ASN A 95 -0.67 -24.73 -11.46
CA ASN A 95 -0.22 -25.51 -12.61
C ASN A 95 -0.97 -25.05 -13.86
N LYS A 96 -0.27 -24.40 -14.80
CA LYS A 96 -0.88 -23.84 -16.02
C LYS A 96 -1.57 -24.90 -16.89
N ASP A 97 -1.05 -26.13 -16.88
CA ASP A 97 -1.58 -27.21 -17.72
C ASP A 97 -2.99 -27.65 -17.30
N ASP A 98 -3.40 -27.37 -16.07
CA ASP A 98 -4.72 -27.71 -15.55
C ASP A 98 -5.83 -26.77 -16.05
N TYR A 99 -5.49 -25.66 -16.71
CA TYR A 99 -6.41 -24.59 -17.10
C TYR A 99 -6.46 -24.40 -18.62
N GLU A 100 -7.64 -24.04 -19.13
CA GLU A 100 -7.88 -23.86 -20.57
C GLU A 100 -7.08 -22.67 -21.15
N ASP A 101 -7.03 -21.57 -20.42
CA ASP A 101 -6.26 -20.36 -20.77
C ASP A 101 -5.69 -19.74 -19.50
N PHE A 102 -4.42 -19.34 -19.55
CA PHE A 102 -3.69 -18.70 -18.45
C PHE A 102 -3.20 -17.28 -18.81
N SER A 103 -3.50 -16.80 -20.01
CA SER A 103 -2.93 -15.58 -20.60
C SER A 103 -3.22 -14.32 -19.78
N GLU A 104 -4.44 -14.18 -19.24
CA GLU A 104 -4.77 -13.01 -18.41
C GLU A 104 -4.03 -13.01 -17.07
N VAL A 105 -3.73 -14.18 -16.48
CA VAL A 105 -2.90 -14.27 -15.27
C VAL A 105 -1.46 -13.86 -15.59
N GLU A 106 -0.89 -14.32 -16.71
CA GLU A 106 0.45 -13.93 -17.13
C GLU A 106 0.56 -12.43 -17.40
N LYS A 107 -0.46 -11.85 -18.05
CA LYS A 107 -0.55 -10.42 -18.31
C LYS A 107 -0.64 -9.61 -17.02
N ALA A 108 -1.46 -10.04 -16.06
CA ALA A 108 -1.57 -9.38 -14.76
C ALA A 108 -0.25 -9.44 -13.98
N LEU A 109 0.44 -10.58 -14.01
CA LEU A 109 1.76 -10.75 -13.38
C LEU A 109 2.84 -9.88 -14.06
N ALA A 110 2.81 -9.76 -15.38
CA ALA A 110 3.75 -8.93 -16.14
C ALA A 110 3.52 -7.42 -15.94
N ALA A 111 2.31 -7.02 -15.52
CA ALA A 111 1.95 -5.63 -15.25
C ALA A 111 2.37 -5.15 -13.85
N ILE A 112 2.95 -6.02 -13.02
CA ILE A 112 3.39 -5.66 -11.66
C ILE A 112 4.49 -4.60 -11.71
N ASP A 113 4.22 -3.45 -11.10
CA ASP A 113 5.16 -2.35 -10.91
C ASP A 113 5.60 -2.25 -9.44
N ARG A 114 6.89 -2.48 -9.20
CA ARG A 114 7.52 -2.44 -7.86
C ARG A 114 8.11 -1.07 -7.51
N THR A 115 7.87 -0.05 -8.33
CA THR A 115 8.38 1.31 -8.12
C THR A 115 7.41 2.23 -7.39
N LYS A 116 6.19 1.75 -7.10
CA LYS A 116 5.14 2.53 -6.46
C LYS A 116 5.50 2.89 -5.02
N ASN A 117 5.20 4.13 -4.69
CA ASN A 117 5.39 4.67 -3.36
C ASN A 117 4.06 4.78 -2.62
N ILE A 118 4.10 5.12 -1.32
CA ILE A 118 2.92 5.15 -0.45
C ILE A 118 1.77 6.04 -0.96
N THR A 119 2.05 7.08 -1.77
CA THR A 119 0.99 7.92 -2.36
C THR A 119 0.25 7.24 -3.51
N GLU A 120 0.78 6.13 -4.02
CA GLU A 120 0.26 5.35 -5.15
C GLU A 120 -0.28 3.99 -4.68
N GLN A 121 -0.63 3.83 -3.40
CA GLN A 121 -1.14 2.56 -2.86
C GLN A 121 -2.33 2.01 -3.64
N ALA A 122 -3.22 2.88 -4.13
CA ALA A 122 -4.36 2.47 -4.94
C ALA A 122 -3.96 1.76 -6.24
N ASP A 123 -2.80 2.10 -6.83
CA ASP A 123 -2.29 1.39 -8.00
C ASP A 123 -1.80 -0.02 -7.62
N VAL A 124 -1.17 -0.17 -6.45
CA VAL A 124 -0.78 -1.47 -5.91
C VAL A 124 -2.00 -2.34 -5.62
N ASP A 125 -3.04 -1.76 -5.01
CA ASP A 125 -4.30 -2.45 -4.74
C ASP A 125 -5.00 -2.87 -6.04
N ALA A 126 -4.91 -2.05 -7.09
CA ALA A 126 -5.44 -2.40 -8.42
C ALA A 126 -4.67 -3.57 -9.05
N MET A 127 -3.34 -3.63 -8.88
CA MET A 127 -2.53 -4.77 -9.34
C MET A 127 -2.90 -6.07 -8.61
N VAL A 128 -3.11 -6.00 -7.28
CA VAL A 128 -3.61 -7.13 -6.48
C VAL A 128 -4.95 -7.61 -7.02
N LYS A 129 -5.88 -6.68 -7.24
CA LYS A 129 -7.21 -6.99 -7.76
C LYS A 129 -7.14 -7.65 -9.13
N ALA A 130 -6.30 -7.13 -10.04
CA ALA A 130 -6.14 -7.69 -11.38
C ALA A 130 -5.66 -9.15 -11.33
N ILE A 131 -4.68 -9.47 -10.48
CA ILE A 131 -4.20 -10.85 -10.31
C ILE A 131 -5.31 -11.74 -9.74
N ASN A 132 -5.98 -11.30 -8.67
CA ASN A 132 -7.04 -12.08 -8.04
C ASN A 132 -8.23 -12.33 -8.98
N ASP A 133 -8.64 -11.32 -9.75
CA ASP A 133 -9.71 -11.44 -10.74
C ASP A 133 -9.31 -12.40 -11.87
N ALA A 134 -8.08 -12.28 -12.39
CA ALA A 134 -7.58 -13.19 -13.44
C ALA A 134 -7.55 -14.64 -12.95
N VAL A 135 -7.09 -14.87 -11.71
CA VAL A 135 -7.07 -16.20 -11.09
C VAL A 135 -8.48 -16.73 -10.85
N ALA A 136 -9.41 -15.89 -10.38
CA ALA A 136 -10.80 -16.27 -10.14
C ALA A 136 -11.56 -16.65 -11.42
N ASN A 137 -11.17 -16.07 -12.56
CA ASN A 137 -11.78 -16.32 -13.87
C ASN A 137 -11.18 -17.53 -14.60
N LEU A 138 -10.20 -18.23 -14.02
CA LEU A 138 -9.60 -19.41 -14.63
C LEU A 138 -10.60 -20.57 -14.75
N VAL A 139 -10.65 -21.18 -15.94
CA VAL A 139 -11.46 -22.36 -16.22
C VAL A 139 -10.58 -23.60 -16.24
N LYS A 140 -10.88 -24.58 -15.37
CA LYS A 140 -10.15 -25.86 -15.34
C LYS A 140 -10.52 -26.70 -16.56
N LYS A 141 -9.52 -27.36 -17.15
CA LYS A 141 -9.75 -28.37 -18.18
C LYS A 141 -10.57 -29.52 -17.61
N ALA A 142 -11.46 -30.07 -18.43
CA ALA A 142 -12.14 -31.31 -18.09
C ALA A 142 -11.11 -32.44 -17.90
N PRO A 143 -11.29 -33.33 -16.90
CA PRO A 143 -10.43 -34.51 -16.80
C PRO A 143 -10.55 -35.30 -18.10
N ALA A 144 -9.41 -35.73 -18.65
CA ALA A 144 -9.39 -36.57 -19.83
C ALA A 144 -10.32 -37.77 -19.58
N SER A 145 -11.41 -37.86 -20.34
CA SER A 145 -12.33 -38.98 -20.25
C SER A 145 -11.56 -40.22 -20.68
N SER A 146 -11.10 -41.00 -19.71
CA SER A 146 -10.71 -42.38 -19.94
C SER A 146 -12.00 -43.13 -20.28
N GLN A 147 -12.38 -43.11 -21.56
CA GLN A 147 -13.29 -44.09 -22.11
C GLN A 147 -12.75 -45.46 -21.71
N PRO A 148 -13.52 -46.33 -21.04
CA PRO A 148 -13.10 -47.71 -20.89
C PRO A 148 -12.94 -48.28 -22.30
N ASP A 149 -11.73 -48.75 -22.62
CA ASP A 149 -11.51 -49.57 -23.81
C ASP A 149 -12.53 -50.70 -23.78
N SER A 150 -13.48 -50.66 -24.71
CA SER A 150 -14.52 -51.66 -24.84
C SER A 150 -13.85 -52.98 -25.22
N VAL A 151 -13.58 -53.82 -24.22
CA VAL A 151 -13.28 -55.23 -24.47
C VAL A 151 -14.56 -55.89 -24.96
N SER A 152 -14.58 -56.11 -26.26
CA SER A 152 -15.47 -57.07 -26.91
C SER A 152 -15.29 -58.44 -26.27
N SER A 153 -16.36 -59.02 -25.71
CA SER A 153 -16.71 -60.43 -25.91
C SER A 153 -18.09 -60.75 -25.31
N SER A 154 -18.81 -61.55 -26.08
CA SER A 154 -20.20 -61.98 -25.99
C SER A 154 -20.52 -62.98 -24.84
N ASP A 155 -21.72 -62.80 -24.29
CA ASP A 155 -22.79 -63.81 -24.09
C ASP A 155 -22.47 -65.14 -23.35
N ALA A 156 -23.06 -65.30 -22.15
CA ALA A 156 -23.91 -66.46 -21.79
C ALA A 156 -24.44 -66.34 -20.34
N SER A 157 -25.78 -66.40 -20.20
CA SER A 157 -26.58 -66.55 -18.97
C SER A 157 -26.14 -67.75 -18.09
N SER A 158 -26.34 -67.78 -16.77
CA SER A 158 -27.66 -67.88 -16.09
C SER A 158 -27.49 -68.03 -14.56
N ASP A 159 -28.49 -67.54 -13.81
CA ASP A 159 -29.21 -68.18 -12.66
C ASP A 159 -28.42 -68.91 -11.55
N THR A 160 -28.69 -68.88 -10.23
CA THR A 160 -29.89 -68.59 -9.41
C THR A 160 -29.53 -68.64 -7.90
N SER A 161 -30.38 -67.99 -7.09
CA SER A 161 -30.80 -68.32 -5.70
C SER A 161 -29.82 -68.22 -4.49
N SER A 162 -30.05 -67.18 -3.70
CA SER A 162 -30.38 -67.16 -2.24
C SER A 162 -29.75 -68.16 -1.26
N SER A 163 -29.24 -67.65 -0.13
CA SER A 163 -29.87 -67.84 1.20
C SER A 163 -29.14 -67.06 2.29
N ALA A 164 -29.94 -66.52 3.20
CA ALA A 164 -29.57 -65.85 4.43
C ALA A 164 -28.97 -66.79 5.49
N SER A 165 -28.18 -66.21 6.40
CA SER A 165 -28.24 -66.41 7.87
C SER A 165 -27.17 -65.49 8.50
N ASP A 166 -27.54 -64.47 9.29
CA ASP A 166 -27.99 -64.47 10.68
C ASP A 166 -26.89 -64.62 11.74
N SER A 167 -27.09 -63.85 12.82
CA SER A 167 -26.47 -63.90 14.14
C SER A 167 -25.05 -63.30 14.31
N SER A 168 -24.68 -62.59 15.38
CA SER A 168 -25.33 -61.82 16.45
C SER A 168 -24.21 -61.45 17.45
N SER A 169 -24.38 -60.34 18.20
CA SER A 169 -23.84 -60.08 19.57
C SER A 169 -22.31 -60.03 19.74
N SER A 170 -21.68 -59.22 20.58
CA SER A 170 -22.06 -58.32 21.69
C SER A 170 -20.74 -57.73 22.26
N ASP A 171 -20.80 -56.50 22.81
CA ASP A 171 -20.18 -56.03 24.08
C ASP A 171 -18.65 -56.24 24.31
N SER A 172 -17.84 -55.37 24.95
CA SER A 172 -18.04 -54.21 25.84
C SER A 172 -16.65 -53.68 26.33
N SER A 173 -16.69 -52.66 27.20
CA SER A 173 -15.62 -52.00 28.01
C SER A 173 -14.98 -50.78 27.35
N SER A 174 -15.27 -49.53 27.74
CA SER A 174 -15.21 -48.85 29.05
C SER A 174 -13.78 -48.66 29.59
N SER A 175 -13.39 -47.39 29.71
CA SER A 175 -12.40 -46.92 30.67
C SER A 175 -12.63 -45.44 30.93
N ASP A 176 -13.23 -45.18 32.08
CA ASP A 176 -13.32 -43.91 32.79
C ASP A 176 -11.94 -43.41 33.24
N SER A 177 -11.74 -42.09 33.24
CA SER A 177 -11.12 -41.29 34.32
C SER A 177 -10.82 -39.87 33.84
N LYS A 178 -10.84 -38.80 34.64
CA LYS A 178 -11.46 -38.46 35.92
C LYS A 178 -11.28 -36.93 36.01
N ALA A 179 -12.29 -36.23 36.50
CA ALA A 179 -12.25 -34.78 36.69
C ALA A 179 -11.19 -34.34 37.72
N THR A 180 -10.64 -33.14 37.53
CA THR A 180 -10.22 -32.27 38.64
C THR A 180 -10.65 -30.83 38.36
N ASP A 181 -11.48 -30.33 39.27
CA ASP A 181 -11.95 -28.97 39.42
C ASP A 181 -10.84 -27.91 39.43
N SER A 182 -11.15 -26.72 38.93
CA SER A 182 -10.72 -25.47 39.56
C SER A 182 -11.69 -24.34 39.19
N LYS A 183 -12.50 -23.97 40.19
CA LYS A 183 -13.30 -22.74 40.24
C LYS A 183 -12.38 -21.53 40.25
N SER A 184 -12.80 -20.45 39.58
CA SER A 184 -12.61 -19.10 40.08
C SER A 184 -13.74 -18.22 39.58
N ASP A 185 -14.54 -17.81 40.57
CA ASP A 185 -15.64 -16.87 40.48
C ASP A 185 -15.15 -15.42 40.29
N SER A 186 -16.11 -14.58 39.89
CA SER A 186 -16.15 -13.11 40.02
C SER A 186 -15.39 -12.31 38.95
N SER A 187 -15.92 -11.24 38.36
CA SER A 187 -17.21 -10.57 38.51
C SER A 187 -17.27 -9.44 37.47
N SER A 188 -18.43 -9.28 36.83
CA SER A 188 -19.05 -8.01 36.40
C SER A 188 -18.20 -6.93 35.71
N LYS A 189 -18.54 -6.62 34.45
CA LYS A 189 -19.15 -5.31 34.15
C LYS A 189 -19.77 -5.30 32.75
N ALA A 190 -21.08 -5.07 32.73
CA ALA A 190 -21.81 -4.61 31.57
C ALA A 190 -21.38 -3.18 31.21
N ALA A 191 -21.24 -2.89 29.92
CA ALA A 191 -21.53 -1.58 29.34
C ALA A 191 -21.71 -1.69 27.82
N SER A 192 -22.94 -1.45 27.41
CA SER A 192 -23.33 -0.74 26.18
C SER A 192 -22.73 -1.17 24.84
N ASN A 193 -23.50 -2.01 24.15
CA ASN A 193 -23.62 -1.99 22.70
C ASN A 193 -24.18 -0.61 22.27
N ALA A 194 -23.32 0.25 21.76
CA ALA A 194 -23.70 1.50 21.11
C ALA A 194 -23.24 1.45 19.65
N SER A 195 -24.25 1.45 18.78
CA SER A 195 -24.20 1.70 17.35
C SER A 195 -23.36 2.95 17.02
N ASN A 196 -22.30 2.78 16.24
CA ASN A 196 -21.71 3.88 15.49
C ASN A 196 -22.26 3.86 14.06
N THR A 197 -23.34 4.60 13.89
CA THR A 197 -23.78 5.17 12.63
C THR A 197 -22.70 6.09 12.09
N ASN A 198 -22.29 5.84 10.84
CA ASN A 198 -21.40 6.69 10.06
C ASN A 198 -22.19 7.89 9.50
N PRO A 199 -21.85 9.16 9.80
CA PRO A 199 -22.29 10.27 8.98
C PRO A 199 -21.29 10.47 7.84
N SER A 200 -21.75 10.10 6.64
CA SER A 200 -21.26 10.66 5.39
C SER A 200 -21.37 12.19 5.44
N THR A 201 -20.25 12.89 5.58
CA THR A 201 -20.10 14.29 5.16
C THR A 201 -18.63 14.62 4.86
N GLY A 202 -18.32 14.70 3.56
CA GLY A 202 -17.54 15.79 2.95
C GLY A 202 -16.10 16.02 3.38
N VAL A 203 -15.17 15.77 2.46
CA VAL A 203 -14.41 16.85 1.80
C VAL A 203 -14.02 16.35 0.41
N ALA A 204 -14.50 17.06 -0.61
CA ALA A 204 -14.05 16.89 -1.99
C ALA A 204 -12.53 17.11 -2.02
N GLY A 205 -11.81 16.10 -2.51
CA GLY A 205 -10.37 16.13 -2.66
C GLY A 205 -9.94 17.33 -3.50
N GLY A 206 -9.24 18.27 -2.85
CA GLY A 206 -8.51 19.32 -3.54
C GLY A 206 -7.41 18.68 -4.38
N ALA A 207 -7.55 18.77 -5.69
CA ALA A 207 -6.50 18.43 -6.63
C ALA A 207 -5.32 19.39 -6.42
N PHE A 208 -4.30 18.97 -5.67
CA PHE A 208 -2.98 19.62 -5.69
C PHE A 208 -2.21 19.09 -6.90
N ALA A 209 -2.49 19.68 -8.07
CA ALA A 209 -1.64 19.53 -9.23
C ALA A 209 -0.39 20.41 -9.05
N LEU A 210 0.66 19.88 -8.43
CA LEU A 210 1.99 20.49 -8.52
C LEU A 210 2.52 20.23 -9.94
N ALA A 211 2.39 21.23 -10.81
CA ALA A 211 3.03 21.23 -12.12
C ALA A 211 4.55 21.30 -11.94
N LEU A 212 5.22 20.15 -12.03
CA LEU A 212 6.67 20.09 -12.18
C LEU A 212 7.03 20.69 -13.56
N LEU A 213 7.48 21.94 -13.57
CA LEU A 213 8.17 22.52 -14.72
C LEU A 213 9.53 21.82 -14.86
N SER A 214 9.50 20.66 -15.53
CA SER A 214 10.71 20.01 -16.03
C SER A 214 11.36 20.91 -17.07
N GLY A 215 12.39 21.64 -16.65
CA GLY A 215 13.32 22.29 -17.54
C GLY A 215 14.18 21.25 -18.24
N ALA A 216 14.00 21.09 -19.55
CA ALA A 216 15.00 20.51 -20.44
C ALA A 216 14.70 20.84 -21.90
N ALA A 217 15.55 21.67 -22.52
CA ALA A 217 16.12 21.38 -23.85
C ALA A 217 17.17 22.44 -24.21
N VAL A 218 18.43 22.10 -23.95
CA VAL A 218 19.58 22.59 -24.73
C VAL A 218 19.41 22.07 -26.16
N VAL A 219 19.34 22.97 -27.15
CA VAL A 219 19.69 22.62 -28.53
C VAL A 219 20.65 23.68 -29.06
N MET A 220 21.90 23.26 -29.18
CA MET A 220 22.95 23.95 -29.90
C MET A 220 22.71 23.95 -31.42
N ALA A 221 23.36 24.93 -32.06
CA ALA A 221 23.89 24.92 -33.42
C ALA A 221 22.92 25.21 -34.58
N LYS A 222 23.13 26.37 -35.21
CA LYS A 222 23.79 26.40 -36.54
C LYS A 222 24.28 27.80 -36.90
N LYS A 223 25.61 27.95 -36.87
CA LYS A 223 26.35 28.93 -37.66
C LYS A 223 26.32 28.44 -39.11
N LYS A 224 25.84 29.25 -40.06
CA LYS A 224 26.30 29.16 -41.45
C LYS A 224 26.02 30.44 -42.24
N LYS A 225 27.16 31.03 -42.61
CA LYS A 225 27.47 31.94 -43.74
C LYS A 225 26.86 33.33 -43.72
#